data_AF-A0A376F8U0-F1
#
_entry.id   AF-A0A376F8U0-F1
#
_cell.length_a   1.000
_cell.length_b   1.000
_cell.length_c   1.000
_cell.angle_alpha   90.00
_cell.angle_beta   90.00
_cell.angle_gamma   90.00
#
_symmetry.space_group_name_H-M   'P 1'
#
loop_
_entity.id
_entity.type
_entity.pdbx_description
1 polymer ?
#
loop_
_entity_poly.entity_id
_entity_poly.type
_entity_poly.pdbx_seq_one_letter_code
_entity_poly.pdbx_strand_id
1 'polypeptide(L)' 'MIITLDNAYQSELLLLPARNSAGELKGLEVLVNFTGVGSDVRIPTELVIPRLSAAEELGKVRTSP' A
#
# COMPACT_ATOMS: atom_id res chain seq x y z
N MET A 1 11.56 4.96 8.39
CA MET A 1 10.43 5.89 8.18
C MET A 1 9.19 5.04 7.98
N ILE A 2 8.19 5.17 8.86
CA ILE A 2 6.90 4.50 8.69
C ILE A 2 6.02 5.45 7.88
N ILE A 3 5.53 5.01 6.72
CA ILE A 3 4.62 5.78 5.88
C ILE A 3 3.22 5.23 6.14
N THR A 4 2.31 6.08 6.61
CA THR A 4 0.91 5.73 6.85
C THR A 4 0.06 6.37 5.75
N LEU A 5 -0.62 5.55 4.96
CA LEU A 5 -1.36 6.00 3.76
C LEU A 5 -2.86 6.25 4.00
N ASP A 6 -3.28 6.04 5.26
CA ASP A 6 -4.67 5.94 5.71
C ASP A 6 -5.49 7.24 5.54
N ASN A 7 -4.88 8.32 5.02
CA ASN A 7 -5.58 9.58 4.75
C ASN A 7 -6.32 9.59 3.40
N ALA A 8 -5.90 8.77 2.43
CA ALA A 8 -6.48 8.75 1.09
C ALA A 8 -6.56 7.34 0.50
N TYR A 9 -5.70 6.43 0.97
CA TYR A 9 -5.65 5.05 0.51
C TYR A 9 -5.72 4.10 1.69
N GLN A 10 -6.59 3.11 1.59
CA GLN A 10 -6.57 1.97 2.49
C GLN A 10 -5.70 0.87 1.86
N SER A 11 -4.71 0.39 2.62
CA SER A 11 -3.79 -0.65 2.17
C SER A 11 -4.28 -2.01 2.64
N GLU A 12 -4.47 -2.93 1.70
CA GLU A 12 -4.72 -4.34 2.00
C GLU A 12 -3.45 -5.13 1.73
N LEU A 13 -2.93 -5.78 2.77
CA LEU A 13 -1.71 -6.57 2.70
C LEU A 13 -2.05 -8.04 2.44
N LEU A 14 -1.57 -8.56 1.32
CA LEU A 14 -1.66 -9.97 0.98
C LEU A 14 -0.30 -10.61 1.13
N LEU A 15 -0.29 -11.80 1.70
CA LEU A 15 0.92 -12.56 1.95
C LEU A 15 0.93 -13.77 1.01
N LEU A 16 1.86 -13.79 0.06
CA LEU A 16 2.04 -14.90 -0.85
C LEU A 16 3.19 -15.79 -0.35
N PRO A 17 2.90 -17.02 0.11
CA PRO A 17 3.94 -17.92 0.62
C PRO A 17 4.86 -18.40 -0.50
N ALA A 18 6.16 -18.17 -0.38
CA ALA A 18 7.16 -18.74 -1.28
C ALA A 18 7.60 -20.11 -0.75
N ARG A 19 7.30 -21.17 -1.50
CA ARG A 19 7.56 -22.57 -1.11
C ARG A 19 8.57 -23.24 -2.02
N ASN A 20 9.39 -24.15 -1.48
CA ASN A 20 10.24 -25.01 -2.32
C ASN A 20 9.46 -26.17 -2.93
N SER A 21 10.12 -27.02 -3.71
CA SER A 21 9.52 -28.21 -4.34
C SER A 21 8.98 -29.24 -3.35
N ALA A 22 9.45 -29.24 -2.09
CA ALA A 22 8.93 -30.06 -1.01
C ALA A 22 7.71 -29.43 -0.30
N GLY A 23 7.27 -28.24 -0.73
CA GLY A 23 6.15 -27.51 -0.13
C GLY A 23 6.49 -26.75 1.16
N GLU A 24 7.76 -26.77 1.59
CA GLU A 24 8.20 -26.06 2.78
C GLU A 24 8.19 -24.55 2.54
N LEU A 25 7.73 -23.79 3.53
CA LEU A 25 7.78 -22.34 3.49
C LEU A 25 9.23 -21.87 3.56
N LYS A 26 9.71 -21.18 2.52
CA LYS A 26 11.07 -20.61 2.47
C LYS A 26 11.07 -19.10 2.55
N GLY A 27 9.94 -18.46 2.28
CA GLY A 27 9.81 -17.01 2.36
C GLY A 27 8.37 -16.56 2.17
N LEU A 28 8.22 -15.25 2.11
CA LEU A 28 6.95 -14.57 1.99
C LEU A 28 7.12 -13.38 1.05
N GLU A 29 6.30 -13.31 0.02
CA GLU A 29 6.15 -12.12 -0.79
C GLU A 29 4.97 -11.30 -0.23
N VAL A 30 5.20 -10.00 -0.02
CA VAL A 30 4.16 -9.07 0.43
C VAL A 30 3.63 -8.33 -0.77
N LEU A 31 2.35 -8.51 -1.06
CA LEU A 31 1.63 -7.75 -2.07
C LEU A 31 0.74 -6.72 -1.38
N VAL A 32 0.63 -5.54 -1.98
CA VAL A 32 -0.22 -4.46 -1.47
C VAL A 32 -1.27 -4.11 -2.52
N ASN A 33 -2.53 -4.22 -2.15
CA ASN A 33 -3.64 -3.62 -2.86
C ASN A 33 -4.00 -2.29 -2.21
N PHE A 34 -4.42 -1.34 -3.03
CA PHE A 34 -4.91 -0.05 -2.55
C PHE A 34 -6.39 0.08 -2.89
N THR A 35 -7.17 0.60 -1.96
CA THR A 35 -8.53 1.08 -2.19
C THR A 35 -8.63 2.54 -1.75
N GLY A 36 -9.71 3.22 -2.17
CA GLY A 36 -10.04 4.52 -1.57
C GLY A 36 -10.64 4.33 -0.18
N VAL A 37 -10.42 5.26 0.74
CA VAL A 37 -11.06 5.22 2.06
C VAL A 37 -12.59 5.21 1.90
N GLY A 38 -13.25 4.19 2.47
CA GLY A 38 -14.71 4.01 2.35
C GLY A 38 -15.18 3.52 0.98
N SER A 39 -14.28 2.97 0.16
CA SER A 39 -14.57 2.40 -1.15
C SER A 39 -14.04 0.97 -1.24
N ASP A 40 -14.83 0.10 -1.88
CA ASP A 40 -14.43 -1.29 -2.17
C ASP A 40 -13.80 -1.44 -3.57
N VAL A 41 -13.58 -0.33 -4.27
CA VAL A 41 -12.99 -0.34 -5.61
C VAL A 41 -11.46 -0.31 -5.51
N ARG A 42 -10.82 -1.35 -6.06
CA ARG A 42 -9.36 -1.44 -6.13
C ARG A 42 -8.79 -0.35 -7.04
N ILE A 43 -7.73 0.29 -6.55
CA ILE A 43 -6.93 1.26 -7.27
C ILE A 43 -5.65 0.56 -7.77
N PRO A 44 -5.32 0.66 -9.08
CA PRO A 44 -4.07 0.13 -9.61
C PRO A 44 -2.84 0.72 -8.91
N THR A 45 -1.89 -0.14 -8.53
CA THR A 45 -0.72 0.23 -7.73
C THR A 45 0.16 1.26 -8.44
N GLU A 46 0.27 1.18 -9.76
CA GLU A 46 0.99 2.12 -10.62
C GLU A 46 0.46 3.56 -10.54
N LEU A 47 -0.81 3.75 -10.16
CA LEU A 47 -1.42 5.06 -9.95
C LEU A 47 -1.21 5.59 -8.53
N VAL A 48 -0.81 4.72 -7.60
CA VAL A 48 -0.54 5.07 -6.19
C VAL A 48 0.93 5.38 -6.00
N ILE A 49 1.85 4.62 -6.61
CA ILE A 49 3.31 4.76 -6.45
C ILE A 49 3.82 6.21 -6.55
N PRO A 50 3.44 7.02 -7.56
CA PRO A 50 3.93 8.40 -7.67
C PRO A 50 3.57 9.27 -6.45
N ARG A 51 2.46 8.93 -5.78
CA ARG A 51 1.89 9.66 -4.64
C ARG A 51 2.50 9.32 -3.29
N LEU A 52 3.35 8.29 -3.25
CA LEU A 52 4.06 7.87 -2.04
C LEU A 52 5.36 8.66 -1.82
N SER A 53 5.68 9.61 -2.70
CA SER A 53 6.87 10.44 -2.56
C SER A 53 6.72 11.43 -1.39
N ALA A 54 7.82 11.70 -0.68
CA ALA A 54 7.82 12.64 0.45
C ALA A 54 7.30 14.04 0.09
N ALA A 55 7.45 14.46 -1.17
CA ALA A 55 6.97 15.75 -1.66
C ALA A 55 5.43 15.82 -1.74
N GLU A 56 4.77 14.72 -2.08
CA GLU A 56 3.30 14.66 -2.16
C GLU A 56 2.65 14.48 -0.78
N GLU A 57 3.30 13.76 0.13
CA GLU A 57 2.86 13.64 1.54
C GLU A 57 2.90 14.99 2.28
N LEU A 58 3.94 15.80 2.05
CA LEU A 58 4.07 17.13 2.66
C LEU A 58 3.02 18.13 2.14
N GLY A 59 2.50 17.94 0.93
CA GLY A 59 1.47 18.80 0.34
C GLY A 59 0.10 18.71 1.01
N LYS A 60 -0.19 17.62 1.73
CA LYS A 60 -1.45 17.42 2.46
C LYS A 60 -1.46 18.04 3.86
N VAL A 61 -0.29 18.41 4.40
CA VAL A 61 -0.19 19.20 5.64
C VAL A 61 -0.20 20.69 5.30
N ARG A 62 -1.30 21.18 4.72
CA ARG A 62 -1.57 22.61 4.59
C ARG A 62 -2.94 22.95 5.16
N THR A 63 -2.88 23.36 6.43
CA THR A 63 -3.71 24.40 7.07
C THR A 63 -5.22 24.32 6.83
N SER A 64 -5.95 23.71 7.76
CA SER A 64 -7.30 24.21 8.06
C SER A 64 -7.17 25.58 8.78
N PRO A 65 -8.06 26.54 8.49
CA PRO A 65 -8.07 27.86 9.12
C PRO A 65 -8.39 27.80 10.61
#